data_AF-A0A918RY03-F1
#
_entry.id   AF-A0A918RY03-F1
#
_cell.length_a   1.000
_cell.length_b   1.000
_cell.length_c   1.000
_cell.angle_alpha   90.00
_cell.angle_beta   90.00
_cell.angle_gamma   90.00
#
_symmetry.space_group_name_H-M   'P 1'
#
loop_
_entity.id
_entity.type
_entity.pdbx_description
1 polymer ?
#
loop_
_entity_poly.entity_id
_entity_poly.type
_entity_poly.pdbx_seq_one_letter_code
_entity_poly.pdbx_strand_id
1 'polypeptide(L)'
;MNNTHRFTASKRIYQTLLVCAVLGSMAACVASRSWQTDHRALMSDLVCKDAHQYRDRVVGDGHCVSLIKRCSGAPDTVDWRPGETVLNADLTPGTIIATFKGNRYPSRRGYHAAIYIEQDERGIWVWDQWVGKPVHRRLIRIRGDDALPSNSAQAYRVVKLR
;
A
#
# COMPACT_ATOMS: atom_id res chain seq x y z
N MET A 1 -33.93 -56.68 15.39
CA MET A 1 -32.96 -56.82 14.29
C MET A 1 -31.60 -56.35 14.78
N ASN A 2 -30.62 -57.24 14.63
CA ASN A 2 -29.16 -57.11 14.57
C ASN A 2 -28.50 -56.09 15.52
N ASN A 3 -27.79 -56.59 16.54
CA ASN A 3 -26.36 -56.98 16.50
C ASN A 3 -25.49 -55.78 16.11
N THR A 4 -24.49 -55.37 16.90
CA THR A 4 -23.36 -56.25 17.21
C THR A 4 -22.67 -55.90 18.53
N HIS A 5 -22.38 -56.99 19.26
CA HIS A 5 -21.58 -57.09 20.46
C HIS A 5 -20.08 -56.83 20.24
N ARG A 6 -19.40 -56.39 21.31
CA ARG A 6 -18.11 -56.91 21.86
C ARG A 6 -17.89 -56.20 23.21
N PHE A 7 -18.12 -56.78 24.40
CA PHE A 7 -17.30 -57.79 25.12
C PHE A 7 -15.80 -57.50 24.98
N THR A 8 -14.95 -57.32 26.00
CA THR A 8 -14.93 -57.72 27.42
C THR A 8 -13.80 -56.90 28.07
N ALA A 9 -14.03 -56.22 29.20
CA ALA A 9 -13.60 -56.64 30.55
C ALA A 9 -12.10 -56.99 30.70
N SER A 10 -11.37 -56.25 31.54
CA SER A 10 -10.91 -56.78 32.83
C SER A 10 -10.02 -55.79 33.61
N LYS A 11 -10.45 -55.62 34.86
CA LYS A 11 -9.79 -55.19 36.10
C LYS A 11 -8.25 -55.18 36.16
N ARG A 12 -7.77 -54.29 37.05
CA ARG A 12 -6.67 -54.41 38.05
C ARG A 12 -5.71 -53.19 37.93
N ILE A 13 -5.04 -52.63 38.94
CA ILE A 13 -4.92 -52.78 40.41
C ILE A 13 -4.01 -51.59 40.84
N TYR A 14 -4.36 -50.92 41.95
CA TYR A 14 -3.48 -50.35 43.00
C TYR A 14 -2.32 -49.38 42.67
N GLN A 15 -2.41 -48.19 43.29
CA GLN A 15 -1.48 -47.66 44.30
C GLN A 15 0.02 -47.59 43.94
N THR A 16 0.61 -46.38 43.96
CA THR A 16 1.78 -46.00 44.78
C THR A 16 2.21 -44.55 44.43
N LEU A 17 2.34 -43.71 45.46
CA LEU A 17 2.96 -42.39 45.39
C LEU A 17 4.41 -42.50 44.91
N LEU A 18 4.81 -41.66 43.96
CA LEU A 18 6.22 -41.28 43.82
C LEU A 18 6.30 -39.76 43.68
N VAL A 19 6.73 -39.12 44.76
CA VAL A 19 7.23 -37.74 44.76
C VAL A 19 8.62 -37.79 44.13
N CYS A 20 8.74 -37.35 42.88
CA CYS A 20 10.03 -36.99 42.29
C CYS A 20 10.12 -35.47 42.26
N ALA A 21 10.86 -34.95 43.24
CA ALA A 21 11.43 -33.62 43.17
C ALA A 21 12.54 -33.60 42.09
N VAL A 22 12.87 -32.36 41.70
CA VAL A 22 14.07 -31.95 40.96
C VAL A 22 14.04 -32.19 39.45
N LEU A 23 13.66 -31.13 38.73
CA LEU A 23 14.49 -30.36 37.79
C LEU A 23 13.52 -29.65 36.86
N GLY A 24 13.39 -28.33 37.05
CA GLY A 24 12.54 -27.47 36.24
C GLY A 24 12.96 -27.55 34.78
N SER A 25 12.24 -28.37 34.02
CA SER A 25 12.22 -28.35 32.58
C SER A 25 11.15 -27.36 32.18
N MET A 26 11.56 -26.15 31.82
CA MET A 26 10.88 -25.41 30.77
C MET A 26 11.97 -24.81 29.89
N ALA A 27 12.33 -25.56 28.86
CA ALA A 27 12.80 -24.99 27.62
C ALA A 27 11.70 -24.08 27.07
N ALA A 28 11.62 -22.87 27.61
CA ALA A 28 10.90 -21.79 26.99
C ALA A 28 11.87 -21.18 25.97
N CYS A 29 11.91 -21.75 24.76
CA CYS A 29 12.38 -21.03 23.59
C CYS A 29 11.36 -19.91 23.32
N VAL A 30 11.33 -18.90 24.18
CA VAL A 30 10.76 -17.60 23.84
C VAL A 30 11.80 -16.99 22.91
N ALA A 31 11.68 -17.32 21.62
CA ALA A 31 12.25 -16.49 20.58
C ALA A 31 11.57 -15.12 20.74
N SER A 32 12.18 -14.26 21.53
CA SER A 32 11.92 -12.84 21.55
C SER A 32 12.26 -12.34 20.15
N ARG A 33 11.31 -12.46 19.22
CA ARG A 33 11.26 -11.58 18.05
C ARG A 33 11.06 -10.21 18.66
N SER A 34 12.17 -9.51 18.85
CA SER A 34 12.15 -8.07 18.96
C SER A 34 11.41 -7.59 17.72
N TRP A 35 10.18 -7.15 17.93
CA TRP A 35 9.51 -6.26 16.99
C TRP A 35 10.27 -4.93 17.07
N GLN A 36 11.50 -4.95 16.57
CA GLN A 36 12.22 -3.75 16.22
C GLN A 36 11.50 -3.27 14.97
N THR A 37 10.37 -2.58 15.19
CA THR A 37 9.70 -1.85 14.13
C THR A 37 10.77 -0.94 13.56
N ASP A 38 11.15 -1.14 12.31
CA ASP A 38 12.04 -0.21 11.63
C ASP A 38 11.33 1.15 11.58
N HIS A 39 11.57 1.98 12.58
CA HIS A 39 11.03 3.34 12.66
C HIS A 39 11.59 4.23 11.53
N ARG A 40 12.51 3.71 10.70
CA ARG A 40 13.01 4.29 9.45
C ARG A 40 12.26 3.81 8.18
N ALA A 41 11.63 2.64 8.21
CA ALA A 41 10.80 2.12 7.11
C ALA A 41 9.38 2.73 7.12
N LEU A 42 9.03 3.45 8.18
CA LEU A 42 7.80 4.22 8.33
C LEU A 42 8.02 5.73 8.14
N MET A 43 8.95 6.13 7.27
CA MET A 43 8.91 7.48 6.67
C MET A 43 7.74 7.52 5.67
N SER A 44 6.52 7.54 6.22
CA SER A 44 5.20 7.69 5.61
C SER A 44 5.17 7.55 4.08
N ASP A 45 4.98 6.33 3.58
CA ASP A 45 4.52 6.20 2.20
C ASP A 45 3.20 6.95 2.05
N LEU A 46 3.21 7.96 1.20
CA LEU A 46 2.07 8.82 0.98
C LEU A 46 1.04 7.99 0.19
N VAL A 47 -0.03 7.58 0.88
CA VAL A 47 -1.06 6.69 0.34
C VAL A 47 -2.45 7.27 0.59
N CYS A 48 -3.27 7.27 -0.46
CA CYS A 48 -4.70 7.55 -0.40
C CYS A 48 -5.46 6.25 -0.09
N LYS A 49 -6.12 6.18 1.07
CA LYS A 49 -6.79 4.95 1.53
C LYS A 49 -8.03 4.58 0.72
N ASP A 50 -8.78 5.58 0.27
CA ASP A 50 -9.99 5.39 -0.51
C ASP A 50 -10.14 6.55 -1.50
N ALA A 51 -9.68 6.35 -2.74
CA ALA A 51 -9.84 7.32 -3.81
C ALA A 51 -11.26 7.29 -4.42
N HIS A 52 -11.96 6.16 -4.31
CA HIS A 52 -13.25 5.93 -4.96
C HIS A 52 -14.33 6.88 -4.42
N GLN A 53 -14.26 7.26 -3.14
CA GLN A 53 -15.18 8.23 -2.53
C GLN A 53 -15.22 9.60 -3.23
N TYR A 54 -14.19 9.95 -4.01
CA TYR A 54 -14.10 11.22 -4.71
C TYR A 54 -14.58 11.15 -6.16
N ARG A 55 -14.90 9.97 -6.68
CA ARG A 55 -15.37 9.78 -8.07
C ARG A 55 -16.49 10.77 -8.42
N ASP A 56 -16.37 11.36 -9.61
CA ASP A 56 -17.32 12.32 -10.19
C ASP A 56 -17.48 13.63 -9.41
N ARG A 57 -16.57 13.91 -8.46
CA ARG A 57 -16.53 15.17 -7.69
C ARG A 57 -15.33 16.01 -8.09
N VAL A 58 -15.47 17.32 -7.90
CA VAL A 58 -14.34 18.26 -7.96
C VAL A 58 -13.84 18.45 -6.53
N VAL A 59 -12.58 18.10 -6.27
CA VAL A 59 -11.97 18.25 -4.94
C VAL A 59 -11.19 19.55 -4.87
N GLY A 60 -11.47 20.38 -3.85
CA GLY A 60 -10.81 21.67 -3.68
C GLY A 60 -11.02 22.61 -4.87
N ASP A 61 -9.94 23.15 -5.40
CA ASP A 61 -9.92 24.05 -6.58
C ASP A 61 -9.97 23.31 -7.93
N GLY A 62 -10.13 21.98 -7.92
CA GLY A 62 -10.15 21.16 -9.13
C GLY A 62 -8.77 20.84 -9.70
N HIS A 63 -7.68 21.30 -9.10
CA HIS A 63 -6.34 20.89 -9.50
C HIS A 63 -5.99 19.49 -8.95
N CYS A 64 -5.11 18.77 -9.65
CA CYS A 64 -4.66 17.44 -9.25
C CYS A 64 -4.07 17.42 -7.82
N VAL A 65 -3.23 18.40 -7.47
CA VAL A 65 -2.58 18.49 -6.16
C VAL A 65 -3.61 18.59 -5.02
N SER A 66 -4.75 19.27 -5.24
CA SER A 66 -5.81 19.39 -4.24
C SER A 66 -6.45 18.03 -3.90
N LEU A 67 -6.64 17.17 -4.90
CA LEU A 67 -7.07 15.79 -4.67
C LEU A 67 -6.06 15.01 -3.83
N ILE A 68 -4.76 15.11 -4.19
CA ILE A 68 -3.70 14.39 -3.49
C ILE A 68 -3.63 14.80 -2.02
N LYS A 69 -3.56 16.11 -1.75
CA LYS A 69 -3.53 16.65 -0.39
C LYS A 69 -4.76 16.21 0.40
N ARG A 70 -5.96 16.29 -0.21
CA ARG A 70 -7.20 15.91 0.45
C ARG A 70 -7.26 14.42 0.82
N CYS A 71 -6.83 13.53 -0.08
CA CYS A 71 -6.94 12.10 0.17
C CYS A 71 -5.83 11.54 1.06
N SER A 72 -4.59 11.99 0.87
CA SER A 72 -3.42 11.39 1.52
C SER A 72 -2.83 12.21 2.67
N GLY A 73 -3.29 13.45 2.87
CA GLY A 73 -2.71 14.37 3.86
C GLY A 73 -1.33 14.90 3.45
N ALA A 74 -1.00 14.86 2.15
CA ALA A 74 0.28 15.31 1.64
C ALA A 74 0.61 16.76 2.05
N PRO A 75 1.88 17.06 2.38
CA PRO A 75 2.32 18.44 2.59
C PRO A 75 2.39 19.21 1.27
N ASP A 76 2.91 20.43 1.32
CA ASP A 76 3.14 21.24 0.13
C ASP A 76 4.10 20.57 -0.85
N THR A 77 3.91 20.82 -2.14
CA THR A 77 4.67 20.18 -3.22
C THR A 77 6.16 20.55 -3.22
N VAL A 78 6.55 21.58 -2.47
CA VAL A 78 7.96 21.92 -2.19
C VAL A 78 8.66 20.82 -1.38
N ASP A 79 7.90 20.04 -0.62
CA ASP A 79 8.42 18.92 0.19
C ASP A 79 8.45 17.60 -0.57
N TRP A 80 7.97 17.60 -1.81
CA TRP A 80 7.90 16.40 -2.63
C TRP A 80 9.18 16.22 -3.45
N ARG A 81 9.74 15.02 -3.40
CA ARG A 81 10.84 14.57 -4.25
C ARG A 81 10.47 13.29 -5.00
N PRO A 82 11.08 13.04 -6.17
CA PRO A 82 10.85 11.80 -6.90
C PRO A 82 11.46 10.61 -6.14
N GLY A 83 10.65 9.57 -5.96
CA GLY A 83 11.06 8.23 -5.53
C GLY A 83 11.31 7.31 -6.72
N GLU A 84 10.92 6.05 -6.58
CA GLU A 84 11.07 5.01 -7.59
C GLU A 84 10.22 5.30 -8.84
N THR A 85 10.58 4.67 -9.96
CA THR A 85 9.76 4.71 -11.18
C THR A 85 8.50 3.89 -10.99
N VAL A 86 7.36 4.41 -11.46
CA VAL A 86 6.06 3.73 -11.30
C VAL A 86 5.88 2.58 -12.29
N LEU A 87 6.25 2.82 -13.55
CA LEU A 87 6.10 1.83 -14.61
C LEU A 87 6.95 0.59 -14.30
N ASN A 88 6.31 -0.58 -14.37
CA ASN A 88 6.86 -1.91 -14.04
C ASN A 88 7.23 -2.13 -12.57
N ALA A 89 6.89 -1.21 -11.66
CA ALA A 89 7.06 -1.44 -10.23
C ALA A 89 5.84 -2.14 -9.62
N ASP A 90 6.08 -3.01 -8.63
CA ASP A 90 5.01 -3.56 -7.80
C ASP A 90 4.64 -2.53 -6.73
N LEU A 91 3.51 -1.84 -6.92
CA LEU A 91 3.07 -0.73 -6.09
C LEU A 91 1.70 -1.02 -5.48
N THR A 92 1.51 -0.60 -4.24
CA THR A 92 0.21 -0.70 -3.59
C THR A 92 -0.78 0.30 -4.22
N PRO A 93 -2.01 -0.12 -4.55
CA PRO A 93 -3.07 0.80 -4.93
C PRO A 93 -3.25 1.90 -3.88
N GLY A 94 -3.49 3.13 -4.34
CA GLY A 94 -3.54 4.31 -3.48
C GLY A 94 -2.21 5.06 -3.35
N THR A 95 -1.09 4.50 -3.82
CA THR A 95 0.22 5.18 -3.80
C THR A 95 0.15 6.50 -4.56
N ILE A 96 0.64 7.58 -3.94
CA ILE A 96 0.71 8.89 -4.60
C ILE A 96 1.89 8.92 -5.58
N ILE A 97 1.58 9.29 -6.81
CA ILE A 97 2.55 9.39 -7.90
C ILE A 97 2.49 10.77 -8.55
N ALA A 98 3.60 11.23 -9.08
CA ALA A 98 3.66 12.50 -9.79
C ALA A 98 4.75 12.52 -10.85
N THR A 99 4.66 13.50 -11.73
CA THR A 99 5.72 13.83 -12.69
C THR A 99 6.60 14.93 -12.11
N PHE A 100 7.91 14.84 -12.36
CA PHE A 100 8.91 15.71 -11.76
C PHE A 100 9.80 16.36 -12.82
N LYS A 101 10.40 17.50 -12.47
CA LYS A 101 11.48 18.13 -13.27
C LYS A 101 12.75 18.16 -12.43
N GLY A 102 13.66 17.22 -12.68
CA GLY A 102 14.76 16.93 -11.76
C GLY A 102 14.21 16.44 -10.43
N ASN A 103 14.69 16.98 -9.32
CA ASN A 103 14.32 16.53 -7.97
C ASN A 103 13.13 17.28 -7.34
N ARG A 104 12.31 17.99 -8.13
CA ARG A 104 11.21 18.82 -7.61
C ARG A 104 9.94 18.70 -8.44
N TYR A 105 8.78 18.86 -7.79
CA TYR A 105 7.50 18.99 -8.47
C TYR A 105 7.34 20.42 -9.03
N PRO A 106 7.14 20.60 -10.34
CA PRO A 106 6.98 21.93 -10.91
C PRO A 106 5.50 22.36 -10.91
N SER A 107 5.20 23.51 -10.31
CA SER A 107 3.86 24.10 -10.31
C SER A 107 3.54 24.82 -11.64
N ARG A 108 3.49 24.06 -12.73
CA ARG A 108 3.17 24.58 -14.08
C ARG A 108 2.49 23.52 -14.94
N ARG A 109 1.91 23.95 -16.07
CA ARG A 109 1.28 23.06 -17.06
C ARG A 109 2.23 21.99 -17.58
N GLY A 110 1.67 20.83 -17.94
CA GLY A 110 2.39 19.66 -18.46
C GLY A 110 2.90 18.68 -17.40
N TYR A 111 2.72 19.02 -16.12
CA TYR A 111 3.01 18.14 -14.98
C TYR A 111 1.73 17.85 -14.21
N HIS A 112 1.77 16.76 -13.47
CA HIS A 112 0.59 16.15 -12.90
C HIS A 112 0.94 15.24 -11.71
N ALA A 113 -0.03 15.11 -10.82
CA ALA A 113 0.00 14.18 -9.70
C ALA A 113 -1.30 13.35 -9.71
N ALA A 114 -1.21 12.09 -9.33
CA ALA A 114 -2.31 11.15 -9.40
C ALA A 114 -2.23 10.12 -8.29
N ILE A 115 -3.31 9.37 -8.10
CA ILE A 115 -3.37 8.24 -7.17
C ILE A 115 -3.30 6.96 -8.02
N TYR A 116 -2.28 6.14 -7.80
CA TYR A 116 -2.09 4.88 -8.51
C TYR A 116 -3.22 3.88 -8.21
N ILE A 117 -3.69 3.16 -9.22
CA ILE A 117 -4.65 2.05 -9.06
C ILE A 117 -3.94 0.73 -9.35
N GLU A 118 -3.46 0.57 -10.58
CA GLU A 118 -2.89 -0.66 -11.13
C GLU A 118 -2.13 -0.31 -12.41
N GLN A 119 -1.46 -1.30 -13.01
CA GLN A 119 -0.83 -1.13 -14.32
C GLN A 119 -0.92 -2.39 -15.16
N ASP A 120 -0.97 -2.20 -16.48
CA ASP A 120 -0.98 -3.27 -17.46
C ASP A 120 -0.08 -2.89 -18.66
N GLU A 121 -0.03 -3.75 -19.67
CA GLU A 121 0.78 -3.56 -20.89
C GLU A 121 0.49 -2.26 -21.66
N ARG A 122 -0.64 -1.59 -21.39
CA ARG A 122 -1.00 -0.32 -22.01
C ARG A 122 -0.46 0.88 -21.24
N GLY A 123 -0.19 0.73 -19.93
CA GLY A 123 0.30 1.80 -19.06
C GLY A 123 -0.23 1.71 -17.63
N ILE A 124 -0.37 2.87 -16.99
CA ILE A 124 -0.80 2.97 -15.58
C ILE A 124 -2.22 3.50 -15.48
N TRP A 125 -3.03 2.86 -14.64
CA TRP A 125 -4.37 3.32 -14.31
C TRP A 125 -4.32 4.14 -13.03
N VAL A 126 -4.98 5.30 -13.06
CA VAL A 126 -4.93 6.27 -11.97
C VAL A 126 -6.30 6.87 -11.68
N TRP A 127 -6.44 7.39 -10.46
CA TRP A 127 -7.43 8.42 -10.14
C TRP A 127 -6.76 9.79 -10.20
N ASP A 128 -7.32 10.70 -10.99
CA ASP A 128 -6.88 12.08 -11.03
C ASP A 128 -8.02 13.04 -11.38
N GLN A 129 -7.72 14.33 -11.28
CA GLN A 129 -8.59 15.43 -11.68
C GLN A 129 -7.75 16.59 -12.25
N TRP A 130 -8.39 17.46 -13.00
CA TRP A 130 -7.85 18.77 -13.36
C TRP A 130 -8.98 19.76 -13.61
N VAL A 131 -8.65 21.04 -13.78
CA VAL A 131 -9.65 22.08 -14.04
C VAL A 131 -10.51 21.70 -15.24
N GLY A 132 -11.83 21.59 -15.02
CA GLY A 132 -12.80 21.18 -16.03
C GLY A 132 -12.99 19.66 -16.19
N LYS A 133 -12.33 18.84 -15.37
CA LYS A 133 -12.52 17.39 -15.30
C LYS A 133 -12.51 16.89 -13.84
N PRO A 134 -13.69 16.47 -13.32
CA PRO A 134 -13.81 15.85 -12.00
C PRO A 134 -12.94 14.61 -11.84
N VAL A 135 -12.85 14.10 -10.61
CA VAL A 135 -12.11 12.86 -10.32
C VAL A 135 -12.67 11.70 -11.13
N HIS A 136 -11.82 11.08 -11.94
CA HIS A 136 -12.18 9.94 -12.77
C HIS A 136 -11.01 8.96 -12.88
N ARG A 137 -11.34 7.74 -13.33
CA ARG A 137 -10.33 6.72 -13.64
C ARG A 137 -9.78 7.01 -15.03
N ARG A 138 -8.46 7.13 -15.14
CA ARG A 138 -7.77 7.44 -16.40
C ARG A 138 -6.65 6.44 -16.66
N LEU A 139 -6.51 6.01 -17.91
CA LEU A 139 -5.32 5.30 -18.37
C LEU A 139 -4.31 6.33 -18.84
N ILE A 140 -3.12 6.30 -18.26
CA ILE A 140 -1.95 7.02 -18.75
C ILE A 140 -1.12 6.00 -19.53
N ARG A 141 -1.01 6.20 -20.84
CA ARG A 141 -0.32 5.27 -21.74
C ARG A 141 1.17 5.23 -21.45
N ILE A 142 1.84 4.11 -21.77
CA ILE A 142 3.30 3.97 -21.66
C ILE A 142 4.03 5.17 -22.29
N ARG A 143 3.59 5.55 -23.48
CA ARG A 143 4.01 6.77 -24.18
C ARG A 143 2.76 7.59 -24.48
N GLY A 144 2.76 8.85 -24.05
CA GLY A 144 1.68 9.79 -24.35
C GLY A 144 1.64 10.18 -25.83
N ASP A 145 0.45 10.52 -26.31
CA ASP A 145 0.23 11.01 -27.69
C ASP A 145 0.74 12.45 -27.86
N ASP A 146 0.74 13.23 -26.77
CA ASP A 146 1.44 14.50 -26.66
C ASP A 146 2.74 14.28 -25.86
N ALA A 147 3.80 15.00 -26.20
CA ALA A 147 5.11 14.86 -25.55
C ALA A 147 5.13 15.40 -24.09
N LEU A 148 3.96 15.56 -23.46
CA LEU A 148 3.84 16.09 -22.11
C LEU A 148 4.05 14.98 -21.06
N PRO A 149 4.86 15.25 -20.01
CA PRO A 149 5.04 14.31 -18.91
C PRO A 149 3.72 13.80 -18.32
N SER A 150 2.72 14.67 -18.18
CA SER A 150 1.42 14.34 -17.60
C SER A 150 0.67 13.18 -18.26
N ASN A 151 0.96 12.88 -19.52
CA ASN A 151 0.27 11.86 -20.30
C ASN A 151 1.16 10.66 -20.67
N SER A 152 2.37 10.59 -20.10
CA SER A 152 3.31 9.49 -20.34
C SER A 152 3.63 8.76 -19.04
N ALA A 153 3.27 7.48 -18.94
CA ALA A 153 3.46 6.69 -17.72
C ALA A 153 4.94 6.62 -17.30
N GLN A 154 5.86 6.64 -18.28
CA GLN A 154 7.30 6.66 -18.03
C GLN A 154 7.78 7.89 -17.23
N ALA A 155 7.03 8.98 -17.24
CA ALA A 155 7.39 10.20 -16.52
C ALA A 155 6.98 10.18 -15.03
N TYR A 156 6.16 9.21 -14.61
CA TYR A 156 5.64 9.15 -13.25
C TYR A 156 6.61 8.46 -12.30
N ARG A 157 6.77 9.08 -11.13
CA ARG A 157 7.58 8.62 -10.00
C ARG A 157 6.71 8.59 -8.74
N VAL A 158 7.02 7.67 -7.83
CA VAL A 158 6.42 7.67 -6.49
C VAL A 158 6.77 9.00 -5.80
N VAL A 159 5.80 9.61 -5.11
CA VAL A 159 6.06 10.81 -4.31
C VAL A 159 6.69 10.39 -2.98
N LYS A 160 7.89 10.91 -2.71
CA LYS A 160 8.54 10.78 -1.40
C LYS A 160 8.66 12.16 -0.75
N LEU A 161 8.69 12.20 0.58
CA LEU A 161 8.90 13.43 1.33
C LEU A 161 10.40 13.65 1.57
N ARG A 162 10.82 14.92 1.57
CA ARG A 162 12.20 15.33 1.85
C ARG A 162 12.51 15.40 3.34
#